data_AF-A0A4Y8AEH1-F1
#
_entry.id   AF-A0A4Y8AEH1-F1
#
_cell.length_a   1.000
_cell.length_b   1.000
_cell.length_c   1.000
_cell.angle_alpha   90.00
_cell.angle_beta   90.00
_cell.angle_gamma   90.00
#
_symmetry.space_group_name_H-M   'P 1'
#
loop_
_entity.id
_entity.type
_entity.pdbx_description
1 polymer ?
#
loop_
_entity_poly.entity_id
_entity_poly.type
_entity_poly.pdbx_seq_one_letter_code
_entity_poly.pdbx_strand_id
1 'polypeptide(L)'
;MNKPKDVDDYIRNYPADVQVKLQQLRNTIKKTAPQAKEVISYSMPAYKANGVLVYFAAWEKHIGFYPGAGAISHFKDRLSVYKGAKGSVQFPLGEPLPLELINKIVDYRLHEDEAKAIARRIKKANELPRQILKCNNRRYCSRFNCQLLV
;
A
#
# COMPACT_ATOMS: atom_id res chain seq x y z
N MET A 1 -25.95 -5.34 -1.16
CA MET A 1 -24.72 -5.79 -1.86
C MET A 1 -23.94 -6.67 -0.92
N ASN A 2 -23.65 -7.91 -1.30
CA ASN A 2 -22.82 -8.80 -0.49
C ASN A 2 -21.34 -8.36 -0.60
N LYS A 3 -20.62 -8.45 0.51
CA LYS A 3 -19.19 -8.18 0.53
C LYS A 3 -18.48 -9.23 -0.34
N PRO A 4 -17.69 -8.83 -1.35
CA PRO A 4 -16.98 -9.77 -2.20
C PRO A 4 -15.94 -10.54 -1.38
N LYS A 5 -15.78 -11.83 -1.68
CA LYS A 5 -14.83 -12.69 -0.96
C LYS A 5 -13.39 -12.37 -1.36
N ASP A 6 -13.17 -12.14 -2.65
CA ASP A 6 -11.89 -11.85 -3.26
C ASP A 6 -12.08 -10.94 -4.49
N VAL A 7 -10.98 -10.62 -5.18
CA VAL A 7 -11.00 -9.72 -6.34
C VAL A 7 -11.69 -10.37 -7.55
N ASP A 8 -11.61 -11.69 -7.70
CA ASP A 8 -12.27 -12.43 -8.79
C ASP A 8 -13.80 -12.41 -8.61
N ASP A 9 -14.28 -12.61 -7.38
CA ASP A 9 -15.67 -12.46 -6.99
C ASP A 9 -16.16 -11.01 -7.18
N TYR A 10 -15.34 -10.01 -6.85
CA TYR A 10 -15.66 -8.62 -7.12
C TYR A 10 -15.85 -8.36 -8.62
N ILE A 11 -14.91 -8.79 -9.47
CA ILE A 11 -14.94 -8.55 -10.92
C ILE A 11 -16.15 -9.23 -11.56
N ARG A 12 -16.45 -10.49 -11.19
CA ARG A 12 -17.58 -11.25 -11.78
C ARG A 12 -18.95 -10.59 -11.62
N ASN A 13 -19.11 -9.68 -10.67
CA ASN A 13 -20.37 -8.96 -10.43
C ASN A 13 -20.63 -7.80 -11.40
N TYR A 14 -19.69 -7.50 -12.32
CA TYR A 14 -19.82 -6.41 -13.28
C TYR A 14 -20.10 -6.93 -14.71
N PRO A 15 -20.64 -6.09 -15.62
CA PRO A 15 -20.78 -6.43 -17.04
C PRO A 15 -19.43 -6.76 -17.72
N ALA A 16 -19.46 -7.56 -18.78
CA ALA A 16 -18.25 -8.13 -19.40
C ALA A 16 -17.23 -7.08 -19.88
N ASP A 17 -17.69 -5.96 -20.42
CA ASP A 17 -16.86 -4.83 -20.85
C ASP A 17 -16.12 -4.16 -19.68
N VAL A 18 -16.79 -4.03 -18.53
CA VAL A 18 -16.20 -3.52 -17.29
C VAL A 18 -15.22 -4.55 -16.72
N GLN A 19 -15.55 -5.85 -16.76
CA GLN A 19 -14.66 -6.92 -16.31
C GLN A 19 -13.32 -6.88 -17.04
N VAL A 20 -13.33 -6.69 -18.36
CA VAL A 20 -12.09 -6.58 -19.16
C VAL A 20 -11.20 -5.44 -18.64
N LYS A 21 -11.76 -4.26 -18.40
CA LYS A 21 -11.02 -3.10 -17.89
C LYS A 21 -10.49 -3.34 -16.47
N LEU A 22 -11.30 -3.92 -15.58
CA LEU A 22 -10.88 -4.27 -14.23
C LEU A 22 -9.74 -5.30 -14.25
N GLN A 23 -9.80 -6.27 -15.15
CA GLN A 23 -8.75 -7.27 -15.31
C GLN A 23 -7.47 -6.65 -15.88
N GLN A 24 -7.56 -5.72 -16.83
CA GLN A 24 -6.41 -4.96 -17.33
C GLN A 24 -5.74 -4.15 -16.20
N LEU A 25 -6.53 -3.48 -15.37
CA LEU A 25 -6.05 -2.73 -14.21
C LEU A 25 -5.36 -3.66 -13.19
N ARG A 26 -6.01 -4.77 -12.82
CA ARG A 26 -5.46 -5.81 -11.95
C ARG A 26 -4.14 -6.35 -12.48
N ASN A 27 -4.08 -6.75 -13.74
CA ASN A 27 -2.86 -7.29 -14.36
C ASN A 27 -1.73 -6.26 -14.37
N THR A 28 -2.04 -4.98 -14.65
CA THR A 28 -1.07 -3.89 -14.62
C THR A 28 -0.49 -3.72 -13.22
N ILE A 29 -1.33 -3.72 -12.19
CA ILE A 29 -0.87 -3.56 -10.80
C ILE A 29 -0.03 -4.77 -10.38
N LYS A 30 -0.48 -6.01 -10.63
CA LYS A 30 0.29 -7.23 -10.29
C LYS A 30 1.64 -7.29 -10.99
N LYS A 31 1.72 -6.88 -12.26
CA LYS A 31 2.98 -6.85 -13.01
C LYS A 31 3.97 -5.83 -12.43
N THR A 32 3.46 -4.69 -11.99
CA THR A 32 4.28 -3.60 -11.43
C THR A 32 4.71 -3.90 -9.99
N ALA A 33 3.81 -4.51 -9.21
CA ALA A 33 3.96 -4.78 -7.79
C ALA A 33 3.77 -6.28 -7.49
N PRO A 34 4.63 -7.18 -7.97
CA PRO A 34 4.47 -8.62 -7.76
C PRO A 34 4.51 -9.03 -6.28
N GLN A 35 5.15 -8.23 -5.43
CA GLN A 35 5.20 -8.42 -3.98
C GLN A 35 3.92 -7.97 -3.25
N ALA A 36 3.03 -7.22 -3.91
CA ALA A 36 1.81 -6.73 -3.29
C ALA A 36 0.73 -7.82 -3.24
N LYS A 37 0.09 -7.96 -2.07
CA LYS A 37 -1.01 -8.90 -1.86
C LYS A 37 -2.34 -8.25 -2.23
N GLU A 38 -3.17 -9.03 -2.94
CA GLU A 38 -4.57 -8.70 -3.20
C GLU A 38 -5.38 -8.85 -1.93
N VAL A 39 -6.14 -7.82 -1.58
CA VAL A 39 -7.05 -7.83 -0.44
C VAL A 39 -8.37 -7.14 -0.80
N ILE A 40 -9.45 -7.53 -0.16
CA ILE A 40 -10.71 -6.78 -0.17
C ILE A 40 -10.76 -5.92 1.08
N SER A 41 -10.86 -4.60 0.90
CA SER A 41 -11.01 -3.62 1.97
C SER A 41 -12.04 -2.59 1.57
N TYR A 42 -12.92 -2.19 2.49
CA TYR A 42 -14.07 -1.33 2.19
C TYR A 42 -14.94 -1.86 1.02
N SER A 43 -15.06 -3.20 0.91
CA SER A 43 -15.75 -3.89 -0.19
C SER A 43 -15.19 -3.60 -1.59
N MET A 44 -13.95 -3.10 -1.66
CA MET A 44 -13.23 -2.79 -2.89
C MET A 44 -11.92 -3.58 -2.95
N PRO A 45 -11.46 -3.97 -4.14
CA PRO A 45 -10.10 -4.45 -4.34
C PRO A 45 -9.03 -3.43 -3.92
N ALA A 46 -8.02 -3.92 -3.23
CA ALA A 46 -6.83 -3.15 -2.86
C ALA A 46 -5.57 -4.00 -2.96
N TYR A 47 -4.44 -3.34 -3.18
CA TYR A 47 -3.12 -3.96 -3.19
C TYR A 47 -2.28 -3.47 -2.03
N LYS A 48 -1.74 -4.41 -1.25
CA LYS A 48 -1.00 -4.11 -0.03
C LYS A 48 0.39 -4.73 -0.06
N ALA A 49 1.41 -3.91 0.19
CA ALA A 49 2.78 -4.35 0.49
C ALA A 49 3.06 -4.13 1.98
N ASN A 50 3.89 -3.15 2.36
CA ASN A 50 4.08 -2.78 3.77
C ASN A 50 2.86 -1.99 4.29
N GLY A 51 2.30 -1.16 3.42
CA GLY A 51 1.02 -0.48 3.56
C GLY A 51 0.15 -0.69 2.33
N VAL A 52 -1.02 -0.04 2.30
CA VAL A 52 -1.90 -0.10 1.12
C VAL A 52 -1.36 0.85 0.05
N LEU A 53 -1.12 0.30 -1.13
CA LEU A 53 -0.56 1.02 -2.28
C LEU A 53 -1.66 1.79 -2.98
N VAL A 54 -2.68 1.05 -3.44
CA VAL A 54 -3.78 1.54 -4.26
C VAL A 54 -5.07 0.77 -3.95
N TYR A 55 -6.20 1.45 -4.11
CA TYR A 55 -7.52 0.83 -4.23
C TYR A 55 -8.07 1.10 -5.63
N PHE A 56 -9.01 0.28 -6.08
CA PHE A 56 -9.83 0.59 -7.25
C PHE A 56 -11.26 0.09 -7.09
N ALA A 57 -12.18 0.75 -7.77
CA ALA A 57 -13.59 0.37 -7.79
C ALA A 57 -14.25 0.70 -9.12
N ALA A 58 -15.17 -0.14 -9.58
CA ALA A 58 -16.02 0.15 -10.72
C ALA A 58 -17.31 0.84 -10.27
N TRP A 59 -17.62 1.94 -10.96
CA TRP A 59 -18.85 2.72 -10.86
C TRP A 59 -19.59 2.68 -12.20
N GLU A 60 -20.83 3.16 -12.23
CA GLU A 60 -21.69 3.11 -13.42
C GLU A 60 -21.07 3.72 -14.68
N LYS A 61 -20.27 4.77 -14.54
CA LYS A 61 -19.70 5.53 -15.69
C LYS A 61 -18.18 5.54 -15.74
N HIS A 62 -17.51 5.08 -14.69
CA HIS A 62 -16.06 5.20 -14.56
C HIS A 62 -15.47 4.15 -13.62
N ILE A 63 -14.16 3.94 -13.73
CA ILE A 63 -13.37 3.22 -12.73
C ILE A 63 -12.70 4.26 -11.83
N GLY A 64 -13.01 4.21 -10.53
CA GLY A 64 -12.33 5.00 -9.52
C GLY A 64 -11.00 4.35 -9.16
N PHE A 65 -9.92 5.13 -9.20
CA PHE A 65 -8.58 4.72 -8.82
C PHE A 65 -8.06 5.61 -7.69
N TYR A 66 -7.56 4.98 -6.62
CA TYR A 66 -7.24 5.66 -5.37
C TYR A 66 -5.79 5.38 -4.95
N PRO A 67 -4.81 6.06 -5.57
CA PRO A 67 -3.41 5.91 -5.22
C PRO A 67 -3.01 6.78 -4.02
N GLY A 68 -3.91 7.62 -3.51
CA GLY A 68 -3.61 8.53 -2.40
C GLY A 68 -2.99 9.84 -2.84
N ALA A 69 -2.93 10.81 -1.92
CA ALA A 69 -2.69 12.21 -2.26
C ALA A 69 -1.29 12.53 -2.78
N GLY A 70 -0.27 11.83 -2.30
CA GLY A 70 1.11 12.01 -2.76
C GLY A 70 1.25 11.71 -4.25
N ALA A 71 0.69 10.58 -4.70
CA ALA A 71 0.71 10.19 -6.11
C ALA A 71 -0.13 11.12 -6.99
N ILE A 72 -1.35 11.48 -6.57
CA ILE A 72 -2.17 12.43 -7.34
C ILE A 72 -1.46 13.77 -7.51
N SER A 73 -0.80 14.26 -6.46
CA SER A 73 -0.02 15.50 -6.54
C SER A 73 1.19 15.38 -7.47
N HIS A 74 1.91 14.25 -7.43
CA HIS A 74 3.10 14.02 -8.27
C HIS A 74 2.74 13.91 -9.76
N PHE A 75 1.63 13.27 -10.09
CA PHE A 75 1.17 13.06 -11.47
C PHE A 75 0.09 14.05 -11.92
N LYS A 76 -0.07 15.18 -11.22
CA LYS A 76 -1.17 16.14 -11.42
C LYS A 76 -1.35 16.55 -12.88
N ASP A 77 -0.27 16.92 -13.57
CA ASP A 77 -0.34 17.42 -14.94
C ASP A 77 -0.83 16.36 -15.91
N ARG A 78 -0.37 15.11 -15.74
CA ARG A 78 -0.79 13.96 -16.56
C ARG A 78 -2.22 13.49 -16.23
N LEU A 79 -2.68 13.72 -15.00
CA LEU A 79 -4.02 13.37 -14.54
C LEU A 79 -5.05 14.48 -14.77
N SER A 80 -4.62 15.68 -15.18
CA SER A 80 -5.47 16.87 -15.34
C SER A 80 -6.62 16.68 -16.33
N VAL A 81 -6.47 15.76 -17.28
CA VAL A 81 -7.49 15.40 -18.27
C VAL A 81 -8.64 14.56 -17.66
N TYR A 82 -8.43 13.98 -16.48
CA TYR A 82 -9.40 13.12 -15.81
C TYR A 82 -10.06 13.84 -14.62
N LYS A 83 -11.32 13.51 -14.35
CA LYS A 83 -11.99 13.95 -13.13
C LYS A 83 -11.36 13.29 -11.92
N GLY A 84 -11.16 14.03 -10.84
CA GLY A 84 -10.51 13.49 -9.65
C GLY A 84 -10.65 14.40 -8.44
N ALA A 85 -10.15 13.91 -7.31
CA ALA A 85 -10.04 14.64 -6.06
C ALA A 85 -8.64 14.46 -5.47
N LYS A 86 -8.38 15.04 -4.29
CA LYS A 86 -7.05 15.08 -3.67
C LYS A 86 -6.32 13.73 -3.62
N GLY A 87 -7.03 12.60 -3.54
CA GLY A 87 -6.43 11.25 -3.46
C GLY A 87 -7.00 10.24 -4.44
N SER A 88 -7.76 10.69 -5.45
CA SER A 88 -8.45 9.80 -6.39
C SER A 88 -8.53 10.39 -7.79
N VAL A 89 -8.64 9.51 -8.77
CA VAL A 89 -8.92 9.84 -10.17
C VAL A 89 -9.98 8.88 -10.73
N GLN A 90 -10.80 9.37 -11.65
CA GLN A 90 -11.85 8.63 -12.32
C GLN A 90 -11.49 8.41 -13.78
N PHE A 91 -11.36 7.16 -14.19
CA PHE A 91 -11.14 6.78 -15.58
C PHE A 91 -12.48 6.45 -16.25
N PRO A 92 -12.93 7.20 -17.27
CA PRO A 92 -14.20 6.94 -17.95
C PRO A 92 -14.25 5.52 -18.55
N LEU A 93 -15.41 4.84 -18.45
CA LEU A 93 -15.57 3.51 -19.05
C LEU A 93 -15.57 3.56 -20.58
N GLY A 94 -15.98 4.68 -21.19
CA GLY A 94 -15.99 4.85 -22.64
C GLY A 94 -14.60 4.99 -23.29
N GLU A 95 -13.55 5.17 -22.49
CA GLU A 95 -12.19 5.42 -22.98
C GLU A 95 -11.23 4.28 -22.60
N PRO A 96 -10.15 4.05 -23.38
CA PRO A 96 -9.12 3.11 -23.00
C PRO A 96 -8.44 3.53 -21.69
N LEU A 97 -8.11 2.56 -20.84
CA LEU A 97 -7.39 2.84 -19.60
C LEU A 97 -5.96 3.32 -19.92
N PRO A 98 -5.45 4.37 -19.24
CA PRO A 98 -4.08 4.84 -19.43
C PRO A 98 -3.10 3.92 -18.67
N LEU A 99 -2.93 2.69 -19.12
CA LEU A 99 -2.21 1.62 -18.41
C LEU A 99 -0.75 2.00 -18.08
N GLU A 100 -0.08 2.74 -18.97
CA GLU A 100 1.29 3.21 -18.74
C GLU A 100 1.36 4.24 -17.59
N LEU A 101 0.37 5.14 -17.50
CA LEU A 101 0.28 6.10 -16.39
C LEU A 101 -0.03 5.38 -15.09
N ILE A 102 -0.95 4.41 -15.12
CA ILE A 102 -1.29 3.58 -13.95
C ILE A 102 -0.05 2.83 -13.45
N ASN A 103 0.73 2.21 -14.33
CA ASN A 103 1.98 1.54 -13.99
C ASN A 103 2.95 2.51 -13.28
N LYS A 104 3.20 3.68 -13.85
CA LYS A 104 4.06 4.71 -13.24
C LYS A 104 3.56 5.18 -11.86
N ILE A 105 2.25 5.29 -11.68
CA ILE A 105 1.66 5.65 -10.39
C ILE A 105 1.87 4.54 -9.35
N VAL A 106 1.64 3.28 -9.74
CA VAL A 106 1.81 2.13 -8.83
C VAL A 106 3.28 1.99 -8.41
N ASP A 107 4.20 2.16 -9.35
CA ASP A 107 5.65 2.14 -9.11
C ASP A 107 6.08 3.24 -8.11
N TYR A 108 5.63 4.48 -8.34
CA TYR A 108 5.83 5.56 -7.38
C TYR A 108 5.29 5.24 -5.98
N ARG A 109 4.10 4.62 -5.91
CA ARG A 109 3.49 4.23 -4.63
C ARG A 109 4.27 3.12 -3.91
N LEU A 110 4.91 2.21 -4.64
CA LEU A 110 5.80 1.20 -4.06
C LEU A 110 7.00 1.86 -3.38
N HIS A 111 7.69 2.75 -4.08
CA HIS A 111 8.83 3.47 -3.50
C HIS A 111 8.44 4.31 -2.28
N GLU A 112 7.29 5.00 -2.33
CA GLU A 112 6.75 5.72 -1.17
C GLU A 112 6.44 4.78 0.01
N ASP A 113 5.89 3.60 -0.25
CA ASP A 113 5.53 2.62 0.78
C ASP A 113 6.77 2.03 1.46
N GLU A 114 7.78 1.69 0.66
CA GLU A 114 9.07 1.20 1.15
C GLU A 114 9.79 2.24 2.00
N ALA A 115 9.86 3.49 1.55
CA ALA A 115 10.45 4.59 2.32
C ALA A 115 9.72 4.80 3.66
N LYS A 116 8.38 4.75 3.66
CA LYS A 116 7.58 4.83 4.89
C LYS A 116 7.81 3.63 5.80
N ALA A 117 7.95 2.43 5.25
CA ALA A 117 8.24 1.23 6.02
C ALA A 117 9.60 1.32 6.72
N ILE A 118 10.64 1.79 6.01
CA ILE A 118 11.97 2.04 6.57
C ILE A 118 11.91 3.08 7.68
N ALA A 119 11.26 4.22 7.44
CA ALA A 119 11.13 5.27 8.44
C ALA A 119 10.40 4.79 9.71
N ARG A 120 9.37 3.95 9.57
CA ARG A 120 8.67 3.33 10.71
C ARG A 120 9.59 2.37 11.48
N ARG A 121 10.42 1.58 10.79
CA ARG A 121 11.39 0.67 11.43
C ARG A 121 12.45 1.44 12.21
N ILE A 122 13.00 2.52 11.64
CA ILE A 122 13.97 3.40 12.32
C ILE A 122 13.35 4.01 13.58
N LYS A 123 12.14 4.58 13.48
CA LYS A 123 11.42 5.12 14.64
C LYS A 123 11.23 4.08 15.73
N LYS A 124 10.75 2.89 15.38
CA LYS A 124 10.56 1.78 16.34
C LYS A 124 11.88 1.34 16.99
N ALA A 125 12.98 1.28 16.24
CA ALA A 125 14.30 0.96 16.78
C ALA A 125 14.80 2.02 17.79
N ASN A 126 14.52 3.30 17.52
CA ASN A 126 14.85 4.40 18.42
C ASN A 126 13.91 4.49 19.66
N GLU A 127 12.73 3.85 19.59
CA GLU A 127 11.75 3.76 20.68
C GLU A 127 11.93 2.50 21.56
N LEU A 128 12.71 1.50 21.12
CA LEU A 128 13.10 0.34 21.94
C LEU A 128 14.07 0.79 23.05
N PRO A 129 13.87 0.33 24.31
CA PRO A 129 14.20 1.14 25.47
C PRO A 129 15.71 1.30 25.72
N ARG A 130 16.06 2.49 26.23
CA ARG A 130 17.20 2.78 27.11
C ARG A 130 17.18 1.93 28.40
N GLN A 131 16.93 0.62 28.32
CA GLN A 131 16.93 -0.30 29.46
C GLN A 131 18.23 -1.12 29.56
N ILE A 132 19.05 -1.17 28.51
CA ILE A 132 20.40 -1.76 28.60
C ILE A 132 21.39 -0.78 29.30
N LEU A 133 21.12 0.53 29.23
CA LEU A 133 21.95 1.59 29.85
C LEU A 133 21.57 1.92 31.31
N LYS A 134 20.90 1.01 32.02
CA LYS A 134 20.68 1.11 33.48
C LYS A 134 21.39 0.04 34.31
N CYS A 135 22.37 -0.67 33.73
CA CYS A 135 23.25 -1.58 34.49
C CYS A 135 24.65 -1.02 34.82
N ASN A 136 24.88 0.29 34.66
CA ASN A 136 26.20 0.89 34.94
C ASN A 136 26.17 1.97 36.03
N ASN A 137 25.48 1.71 37.14
CA ASN A 137 25.80 2.44 38.36
C ASN A 137 25.81 1.53 39.61
N ARG A 138 26.95 0.87 39.78
CA ARG A 138 27.67 0.63 41.04
C ARG A 138 26.83 0.72 42.32
N ARG A 139 26.15 -0.37 42.70
CA ARG A 139 25.83 -0.61 44.13
C ARG A 139 25.41 -2.01 44.58
N TYR A 140 25.34 -3.01 43.70
CA TYR A 140 25.03 -4.39 44.11
C TYR A 140 25.82 -5.41 43.28
N CYS A 141 27.12 -5.49 43.53
CA CYS A 141 27.92 -6.65 43.20
C CYS A 141 28.80 -6.97 44.42
N SER A 142 28.14 -7.31 45.53
CA SER A 142 28.79 -7.70 46.77
C SER A 142 28.06 -8.89 47.38
N ARG A 143 28.07 -10.05 46.70
CA ARG A 143 27.86 -11.34 47.40
C ARG A 143 28.18 -12.64 46.64
N PHE A 144 29.02 -12.60 45.62
CA PHE A 144 29.64 -13.84 45.12
C PHE A 144 31.15 -13.68 45.17
N ASN A 145 31.71 -13.98 46.35
CA ASN A 145 33.12 -14.32 46.45
C ASN A 145 33.23 -15.77 45.95
N CYS A 146 33.52 -15.87 44.66
CA CYS A 146 33.94 -17.07 43.98
C CYS A 146 35.33 -17.46 44.54
N GLN A 147 35.49 -18.71 44.97
CA GLN A 147 36.67 -19.39 45.51
C GLN A 147 38.07 -18.77 45.21
N LEU A 148 38.88 -18.57 46.27
CA LEU A 148 40.30 -18.92 46.29
C LEU A 148 40.40 -20.30 46.98
N LEU A 149 40.89 -21.38 46.36
CA LEU A 149 42.30 -21.75 46.10
C LEU A 149 43.15 -21.91 47.38
N VAL A 150 43.44 -23.20 47.65
CA VAL A 150 44.34 -23.88 48.62
C VAL A 150 43.92 -23.87 50.09
#